data_AF-A0A539EHJ4-F1
#
_entry.id   AF-A0A539EHJ4-F1
#
_cell.length_a   1.000
_cell.length_b   1.000
_cell.length_c   1.000
_cell.angle_alpha   90.00
_cell.angle_beta   90.00
_cell.angle_gamma   90.00
#
_symmetry.space_group_name_H-M   'P 1'
#
loop_
_entity.id
_entity.type
_entity.pdbx_description
1 polymer ?
#
loop_
_entity_poly.entity_id
_entity_poly.type
_entity_poly.pdbx_seq_one_letter_code
_entity_poly.pdbx_strand_id
1 'polypeptide(L)'
;MKTTVSEKGKALRVRLKDDEAPLPAVQAAAHLLADRAYAVVERSPGGLAVTLTPKEEAGADALLALGALFERLVADQALRRRLTAGGREILEYVVSHALVPAAPQPTSEPPAQPLTPEQQAEIDSLILAAEAEITELKKQGSDDPLGIRRTWEEKN
;
A
#
# COMPACT_ATOMS: atom_id res chain seq x y z
N MET A 1 -21.70 5.90 20.84
CA MET A 1 -20.70 6.47 21.80
C MET A 1 -21.36 6.92 23.10
N LYS A 2 -20.70 6.78 24.26
CA LYS A 2 -21.15 7.33 25.54
C LYS A 2 -20.05 8.21 26.14
N THR A 3 -20.37 9.47 26.38
CA THR A 3 -19.44 10.46 26.95
C THR A 3 -19.80 10.73 28.40
N THR A 4 -18.80 10.64 29.29
CA THR A 4 -18.93 10.88 30.72
C THR A 4 -17.88 11.89 31.17
N VAL A 5 -18.31 12.99 31.77
CA VAL A 5 -17.42 14.00 32.37
C VAL A 5 -17.05 13.53 33.77
N SER A 6 -15.75 13.51 34.11
CA SER A 6 -15.31 13.21 35.47
C SER A 6 -15.44 14.45 36.35
N GLU A 7 -16.05 14.29 37.54
CA GLU A 7 -16.34 15.36 38.52
C GLU A 7 -15.11 16.13 39.03
N LYS A 8 -13.87 15.66 38.81
CA LYS A 8 -12.68 16.46 39.16
C LYS A 8 -12.37 17.59 38.15
N GLY A 9 -13.26 17.87 37.18
CA GLY A 9 -13.22 19.06 36.32
C GLY A 9 -12.02 19.17 35.38
N LYS A 10 -11.17 18.14 35.30
CA LYS A 10 -9.91 18.19 34.53
C LYS A 10 -9.82 17.15 33.41
N ALA A 11 -10.80 16.25 33.29
CA ALA A 11 -10.75 15.21 32.28
C ALA A 11 -12.13 14.74 31.85
N LEU A 12 -12.25 14.47 30.55
CA LEU A 12 -13.39 13.84 29.93
C LEU A 12 -13.06 12.36 29.66
N ARG A 13 -14.00 11.45 29.91
CA ARG A 13 -13.86 10.04 29.50
C ARG A 13 -14.93 9.68 28.48
N VAL A 14 -14.50 9.23 27.30
CA VAL A 14 -15.34 8.79 26.19
C VAL A 14 -15.24 7.28 26.07
N ARG A 15 -16.38 6.58 26.02
CA ARG A 15 -16.44 5.13 25.73
C ARG A 15 -16.96 4.89 24.33
N LEU A 16 -16.19 4.09 23.61
CA LEU A 16 -16.34 3.75 22.21
C LEU A 16 -16.49 2.24 22.08
N LYS A 17 -17.41 1.78 21.23
CA LYS A 17 -17.47 0.37 20.87
C LYS A 17 -16.55 0.09 19.69
N ASP A 18 -16.01 -1.12 19.62
CA ASP A 18 -15.04 -1.52 18.58
C ASP A 18 -15.63 -1.51 17.16
N ASP A 19 -16.92 -1.82 17.02
CA ASP A 19 -17.65 -1.83 15.75
C ASP A 19 -17.86 -0.42 15.18
N GLU A 20 -18.13 0.56 16.04
CA GLU A 20 -18.35 1.96 15.67
C GLU A 20 -17.04 2.72 15.42
N ALA A 21 -15.97 2.39 16.16
CA ALA A 21 -14.75 3.19 16.23
C ALA A 21 -13.48 2.33 16.31
N PRO A 22 -12.95 1.88 15.16
CA PRO A 22 -11.75 1.04 15.14
C PRO A 22 -10.53 1.81 15.67
N LEU A 23 -9.63 1.12 16.38
CA LEU A 23 -8.46 1.71 17.04
C LEU A 23 -7.67 2.73 16.19
N PRO A 24 -7.36 2.48 14.90
CA PRO A 24 -6.62 3.45 14.10
C PRO A 24 -7.36 4.78 13.90
N ALA A 25 -8.71 4.76 13.83
CA ALA A 25 -9.50 5.98 13.72
C ALA A 25 -9.47 6.78 15.03
N VAL A 26 -9.50 6.08 16.17
CA VAL A 26 -9.38 6.68 17.52
C VAL A 26 -8.01 7.31 17.72
N GLN A 27 -6.94 6.61 17.33
CA GLN A 27 -5.58 7.13 17.42
C GLN A 27 -5.36 8.35 16.50
N ALA A 28 -5.86 8.30 15.27
CA ALA A 28 -5.79 9.44 14.35
C ALA A 28 -6.54 10.67 14.90
N ALA A 29 -7.75 10.48 15.46
CA ALA A 29 -8.51 11.54 16.10
C ALA A 29 -7.78 12.12 17.33
N ALA A 30 -7.13 11.27 18.13
CA ALA A 30 -6.33 11.70 19.27
C ALA A 30 -5.14 12.56 18.84
N HIS A 31 -4.44 12.18 17.77
CA HIS A 31 -3.35 12.97 17.22
C HIS A 31 -3.80 14.33 16.67
N LEU A 32 -4.99 14.41 16.06
CA LEU A 32 -5.55 15.66 15.58
C LEU A 32 -5.93 16.64 16.70
N LEU A 33 -6.08 16.15 17.93
CA LEU A 33 -6.32 16.98 19.13
C LEU A 33 -5.07 17.22 19.97
N ALA A 34 -3.89 16.78 19.51
CA ALA A 34 -2.66 16.86 20.30
C ALA A 34 -2.24 18.31 20.62
N ASP A 35 -2.72 19.30 19.89
CA ASP A 35 -2.56 20.72 20.17
C ASP A 35 -3.40 21.19 21.37
N ARG A 36 -4.58 20.58 21.61
CA ARG A 36 -5.58 21.02 22.59
C ARG A 36 -5.64 20.17 23.85
N ALA A 37 -5.41 18.88 23.73
CA ALA A 37 -5.59 17.92 24.83
C ALA A 37 -4.58 16.78 24.77
N TYR A 38 -4.25 16.26 25.95
CA TYR A 38 -3.63 14.96 26.09
C TYR A 38 -4.71 13.89 25.96
N ALA A 39 -4.42 12.82 25.23
CA ALA A 39 -5.33 11.70 25.04
C ALA A 39 -4.67 10.42 25.54
N VAL A 40 -5.34 9.72 26.45
CA VAL A 40 -4.97 8.37 26.90
C VAL A 40 -5.99 7.40 26.34
N VAL A 41 -5.53 6.43 25.55
CA VAL A 41 -6.38 5.41 24.91
C VAL A 41 -6.14 4.08 25.61
N GLU A 42 -7.20 3.52 26.18
CA GLU A 42 -7.18 2.25 26.89
C GLU A 42 -8.14 1.26 26.23
N ARG A 43 -7.80 -0.03 26.27
CA ARG A 43 -8.78 -1.07 25.93
C ARG A 43 -9.76 -1.24 27.08
N SER A 44 -11.03 -1.43 26.74
CA SER A 44 -12.13 -1.69 27.66
C SER A 44 -12.88 -2.94 27.19
N PRO A 45 -13.56 -3.70 28.07
CA PRO A 45 -14.46 -4.75 27.63
C PRO A 45 -15.48 -4.21 26.61
N GLY A 46 -15.48 -4.76 25.39
CA GLY A 46 -16.38 -4.35 24.30
C GLY A 46 -15.97 -3.10 23.51
N GLY A 47 -14.75 -2.58 23.68
CA GLY A 47 -14.23 -1.52 22.84
C GLY A 47 -13.07 -0.72 23.44
N LEU A 48 -13.13 0.60 23.32
CA LEU A 48 -12.07 1.52 23.72
C LEU A 48 -12.59 2.56 24.71
N ALA A 49 -11.75 2.94 25.66
CA ALA A 49 -11.96 4.08 26.53
C ALA A 49 -10.90 5.13 26.25
N VAL A 50 -11.32 6.37 26.05
CA VAL A 50 -10.41 7.49 25.82
C VAL A 50 -10.60 8.52 26.92
N THR A 51 -9.50 8.89 27.56
CA THR A 51 -9.47 10.00 28.52
C THR A 51 -8.81 11.20 27.86
N LEU A 52 -9.53 12.31 27.77
CA LEU A 52 -9.05 13.58 27.25
C LEU A 52 -8.83 14.55 28.40
N THR A 53 -7.62 15.07 28.51
CA THR A 53 -7.23 16.11 29.47
C THR A 53 -6.83 17.35 28.71
N PRO A 54 -7.59 18.45 28.79
CA PRO A 54 -7.25 19.69 28.08
C PRO A 54 -5.92 20.24 28.61
N LYS A 55 -5.17 20.88 27.72
CA LYS A 55 -3.90 21.53 28.07
C LYS A 55 -4.11 22.87 28.78
N GLU A 56 -5.24 23.51 28.50
CA GLU A 56 -5.68 24.74 29.16
C GLU A 56 -6.79 24.44 30.17
N GLU A 57 -6.96 25.31 31.16
CA GLU A 57 -8.09 25.19 32.08
C GLU A 57 -9.41 25.30 31.31
N ALA A 58 -10.26 24.30 31.47
CA ALA A 58 -11.52 24.20 30.75
C ALA A 58 -12.65 23.95 31.75
N GLY A 59 -13.72 24.75 31.65
CA GLY A 59 -14.97 24.49 32.35
C GLY A 59 -15.68 23.25 31.80
N ALA A 60 -16.77 22.83 32.46
CA ALA A 60 -17.55 21.66 32.06
C ALA A 60 -18.06 21.73 30.61
N ASP A 61 -18.54 22.90 30.17
CA ASP A 61 -19.04 23.09 28.80
C ASP A 61 -17.93 22.95 27.76
N ALA A 62 -16.73 23.46 28.05
CA ALA A 62 -15.57 23.32 27.17
C ALA A 62 -15.09 21.87 27.09
N LEU A 63 -15.15 21.11 28.20
CA LEU A 63 -14.87 19.67 28.20
C LEU A 63 -15.89 18.89 27.37
N LEU A 64 -17.18 19.23 27.46
CA LEU A 64 -18.22 18.61 26.63
C LEU A 64 -18.02 18.94 25.15
N ALA A 65 -17.69 20.19 24.82
CA ALA A 65 -17.37 20.60 23.45
C ALA A 65 -16.13 19.86 22.90
N LEU A 66 -15.10 19.67 23.72
CA LEU A 66 -13.93 18.86 23.38
C LEU A 66 -14.32 17.41 23.10
N GLY A 67 -15.23 16.85 23.90
CA GLY A 67 -15.81 15.53 23.68
C GLY A 67 -16.53 15.41 22.35
N ALA A 68 -17.45 16.32 22.07
CA ALA A 68 -18.19 16.34 20.80
C ALA A 68 -17.25 16.50 19.60
N LEU A 69 -16.22 17.34 19.72
CA LEU A 69 -15.18 17.49 18.70
C LEU A 69 -14.43 16.18 18.47
N PHE A 70 -14.01 15.50 19.55
CA PHE A 70 -13.33 14.21 19.46
C PHE A 70 -14.21 13.14 18.78
N GLU A 71 -15.48 13.04 19.17
CA GLU A 71 -16.43 12.09 18.56
C GLU A 71 -16.57 12.34 17.06
N ARG A 72 -16.68 13.60 16.64
CA ARG A 72 -16.71 13.99 15.22
C ARG A 72 -15.44 13.58 14.49
N LEU A 73 -14.26 13.84 15.08
CA LEU A 73 -12.99 13.46 14.49
C LEU A 73 -12.87 11.93 14.34
N VAL A 74 -13.31 11.15 15.32
CA VAL A 74 -13.33 9.69 15.22
C VAL A 74 -14.22 9.24 14.06
N ALA A 75 -15.42 9.80 13.93
CA ALA A 75 -16.33 9.48 12.83
C ALA A 75 -15.73 9.83 11.46
N ASP A 76 -15.10 11.01 11.34
CA ASP A 76 -14.43 11.44 10.11
C ASP A 76 -13.28 10.50 9.74
N GLN A 77 -12.45 10.09 10.70
CA GLN A 77 -11.34 9.16 10.46
C GLN A 77 -11.84 7.75 10.12
N ALA A 78 -12.91 7.28 10.76
CA ALA A 78 -13.54 6.01 10.42
C ALA A 78 -14.13 6.02 9.01
N LEU A 79 -14.76 7.13 8.59
CA LEU A 79 -15.26 7.31 7.23
C LEU A 79 -14.11 7.34 6.22
N ARG A 80 -13.06 8.12 6.45
CA ARG A 80 -11.88 8.18 5.58
C ARG A 80 -11.28 6.80 5.38
N ARG A 81 -11.11 6.03 6.45
CA ARG A 81 -10.61 4.65 6.37
C ARG A 81 -11.49 3.75 5.51
N ARG A 82 -12.82 3.85 5.66
CA ARG A 82 -13.76 3.07 4.82
C ARG A 82 -13.68 3.47 3.36
N LEU A 83 -13.62 4.77 3.06
CA LEU A 83 -13.49 5.28 1.70
C LEU A 83 -12.16 4.86 1.06
N THR A 84 -11.05 4.95 1.79
CA THR A 84 -9.74 4.50 1.29
C THR A 84 -9.68 2.99 1.11
N ALA A 85 -10.26 2.21 2.03
CA ALA A 85 -10.31 0.76 1.91
C ALA A 85 -11.18 0.31 0.72
N GLY A 86 -12.34 0.93 0.52
CA GLY A 86 -13.23 0.63 -0.61
C GLY A 86 -12.75 1.20 -1.94
N GLY A 87 -12.02 2.31 -1.94
CA GLY A 87 -11.50 2.98 -3.13
C GLY A 87 -10.07 2.57 -3.51
N ARG A 88 -9.55 1.48 -2.95
CA ARG A 88 -8.16 1.08 -3.13
C ARG A 88 -7.75 0.95 -4.60
N GLU A 89 -8.56 0.26 -5.40
CA GLU A 89 -8.27 0.06 -6.83
C GLU A 89 -8.25 1.37 -7.61
N ILE A 90 -9.19 2.29 -7.30
CA ILE A 90 -9.24 3.62 -7.93
C ILE A 90 -7.99 4.43 -7.54
N LEU A 91 -7.59 4.39 -6.28
CA LEU A 91 -6.39 5.07 -5.80
C LEU A 91 -5.13 4.51 -6.47
N GLU A 92 -5.01 3.18 -6.57
CA GLU A 92 -3.91 2.51 -7.26
C GLU A 92 -3.88 2.89 -8.75
N TYR A 93 -5.04 2.93 -9.42
CA TYR A 93 -5.15 3.37 -10.81
C TYR A 93 -4.69 4.82 -11.00
N VAL A 94 -5.19 5.75 -10.17
CA VAL A 94 -4.85 7.18 -10.24
C VAL A 94 -3.36 7.40 -9.96
N VAL A 95 -2.82 6.74 -8.93
CA VAL A 95 -1.40 6.83 -8.58
C VAL A 95 -0.53 6.27 -9.70
N SER A 96 -0.90 5.13 -10.30
CA SER A 96 -0.16 4.55 -11.42
C SER A 96 -0.15 5.47 -12.63
N HIS A 97 -1.30 6.08 -12.98
CA HIS A 97 -1.40 7.02 -14.09
C HIS A 97 -0.70 8.35 -13.83
N ALA A 98 -0.58 8.77 -12.57
CA ALA A 98 0.15 9.99 -12.21
C ALA A 98 1.67 9.76 -12.21
N LEU A 99 2.14 8.60 -11.74
CA LEU A 99 3.57 8.31 -11.58
C LEU A 99 4.26 7.84 -12.86
N VAL A 100 3.59 7.03 -13.70
CA VAL A 100 4.20 6.47 -14.92
C VAL A 100 4.69 7.56 -15.89
N PRO A 101 3.91 8.64 -16.18
CA PRO A 101 4.39 9.72 -17.04
C PRO A 101 5.44 10.63 -16.38
N ALA A 102 5.48 10.68 -15.04
CA ALA A 102 6.43 11.48 -14.27
C ALA A 102 7.77 10.76 -14.04
N ALA A 103 7.85 9.46 -14.33
CA ALA A 103 9.09 8.71 -14.26
C ALA A 103 10.08 9.24 -15.31
N PRO A 104 11.36 9.42 -14.97
CA PRO A 104 12.37 9.80 -15.95
C PRO A 104 12.39 8.74 -17.04
N GLN A 105 12.06 9.14 -18.27
CA GLN A 105 12.23 8.30 -19.44
C GLN A 105 13.70 7.89 -19.50
N PRO A 106 14.03 6.60 -19.69
CA PRO A 106 15.40 6.23 -20.02
C PRO A 106 15.79 7.08 -21.23
N THR A 107 16.89 7.83 -21.12
CA THR A 107 17.45 8.57 -22.24
C THR A 107 17.56 7.59 -23.39
N SER A 108 16.86 7.87 -24.51
CA SER A 108 16.84 7.03 -25.70
C SER A 108 18.25 6.51 -25.96
N GLU A 109 18.42 5.19 -25.92
CA GLU A 109 19.69 4.58 -26.31
C GLU A 109 20.07 5.14 -27.69
N PRO A 110 21.35 5.51 -27.89
CA PRO A 110 21.78 5.94 -29.21
C PRO A 110 21.35 4.89 -30.23
N PRO A 111 20.88 5.30 -31.43
CA PRO A 111 20.42 4.36 -32.44
C PRO A 111 21.48 3.29 -32.65
N ALA A 112 21.06 2.02 -32.61
CA ALA A 112 21.95 0.88 -32.79
C ALA A 112 22.81 1.13 -34.02
N GLN A 113 24.13 1.17 -33.83
CA GLN A 113 25.06 1.38 -34.93
C GLN A 113 24.88 0.23 -35.92
N PRO A 114 24.83 0.49 -37.23
CA PRO A 114 24.79 -0.59 -38.22
C PRO A 114 26.03 -1.48 -38.03
N LEU A 115 25.83 -2.80 -38.06
CA LEU A 115 26.92 -3.77 -37.95
C LEU A 115 27.94 -3.50 -39.06
N THR A 116 29.22 -3.54 -38.71
CA THR A 116 30.28 -3.49 -39.72
C THR A 116 30.22 -4.75 -40.60
N PRO A 117 30.72 -4.69 -41.86
CA PRO A 117 30.75 -5.87 -42.73
C PRO A 117 31.49 -7.07 -42.12
N GLU A 118 32.51 -6.81 -41.30
CA GLU A 118 33.27 -7.85 -40.58
C GLU A 118 32.42 -8.53 -39.50
N GLN A 119 31.68 -7.76 -38.71
CA GLN A 119 30.76 -8.30 -37.70
C GLN A 119 29.62 -9.09 -38.32
N GLN A 120 29.11 -8.64 -39.47
CA GLN A 120 28.08 -9.39 -40.19
C GLN A 120 28.62 -10.74 -40.68
N ALA A 121 29.82 -10.76 -41.25
CA ALA A 121 30.46 -12.00 -41.70
C ALA A 121 30.75 -12.98 -40.55
N GLU A 122 31.12 -12.48 -39.37
CA GLU A 122 31.30 -13.29 -38.17
C GLU A 122 29.97 -13.90 -37.70
N ILE A 123 28.90 -13.11 -37.65
CA ILE A 123 27.56 -13.59 -37.30
C ILE A 123 27.09 -14.67 -38.28
N ASP A 124 27.25 -14.44 -39.59
CA ASP A 124 26.86 -15.41 -40.62
C ASP A 124 27.66 -16.72 -40.49
N SER A 125 28.95 -16.64 -40.14
CA SER A 125 29.77 -17.82 -39.86
C SER A 125 29.31 -18.58 -38.62
N LEU A 126 28.92 -17.87 -37.55
CA LEU A 126 28.41 -18.49 -36.32
C LEU A 126 27.05 -19.16 -36.55
N ILE A 127 26.19 -18.55 -37.36
CA ILE A 127 24.90 -19.13 -37.75
C ILE A 127 25.13 -20.44 -38.51
N LEU A 128 26.00 -20.43 -39.53
CA LEU A 128 26.31 -21.63 -40.32
C LEU A 128 26.90 -22.76 -39.46
N ALA A 129 27.78 -22.43 -38.52
CA ALA A 129 28.34 -23.42 -37.59
C ALA A 129 27.26 -24.03 -36.69
N ALA A 130 26.38 -23.20 -36.12
CA ALA A 130 25.27 -23.67 -35.28
C ALA A 130 24.25 -24.51 -36.07
N GLU A 131 23.94 -24.12 -37.30
CA GLU A 131 23.04 -24.90 -38.18
C GLU A 131 23.63 -26.27 -38.54
N ALA A 132 24.94 -26.35 -38.77
CA ALA A 132 25.64 -27.61 -39.00
C ALA A 132 25.59 -28.53 -37.77
N GLU A 133 25.83 -27.98 -36.58
CA GLU A 133 25.74 -28.71 -35.30
C GLU A 133 24.31 -29.21 -35.04
N ILE A 134 23.30 -28.38 -35.26
CA ILE A 134 21.88 -28.78 -35.13
C ILE A 134 21.54 -29.89 -36.14
N THR A 135 22.08 -29.84 -37.35
CA THR A 135 21.84 -30.85 -38.38
C THR A 135 22.50 -32.18 -38.03
N GLU A 136 23.71 -32.16 -37.48
CA GLU A 136 24.38 -33.34 -36.92
C GLU A 136 23.57 -33.95 -35.76
N LEU A 137 23.13 -33.13 -34.81
CA LEU A 137 22.30 -33.56 -33.68
C LEU A 137 20.96 -34.17 -34.13
N LYS A 138 20.35 -33.64 -35.20
CA LYS A 138 19.13 -34.21 -35.80
C LYS A 138 19.38 -35.56 -36.48
N LYS A 139 20.53 -35.74 -37.15
CA LYS A 139 20.91 -37.02 -37.79
C LYS A 139 21.26 -38.11 -36.79
N GLN A 140 21.79 -37.74 -35.63
CA GLN A 140 22.17 -38.68 -34.57
C GLN A 140 20.98 -39.29 -33.80
N GLY A 141 19.73 -39.00 -34.18
CA GLY A 141 18.55 -39.81 -33.84
C GLY A 141 18.57 -40.41 -32.44
N SER A 142 18.79 -39.58 -31.41
CA SER A 142 18.77 -40.05 -30.02
C SER A 142 17.32 -40.33 -29.67
N ASP A 143 16.99 -41.60 -29.39
CA ASP A 143 15.86 -41.93 -28.53
C ASP A 143 15.90 -40.98 -27.33
N ASP A 144 14.77 -40.33 -27.03
CA ASP A 144 14.59 -39.46 -25.86
C ASP A 144 13.82 -40.27 -24.80
N PRO A 145 14.46 -41.26 -24.13
CA PRO A 145 13.78 -42.15 -23.19
C PRO A 145 13.25 -41.42 -21.96
N LEU A 146 13.66 -40.17 -21.73
CA LEU A 146 13.26 -39.34 -20.59
C LEU A 146 12.31 -38.19 -20.99
N GLY A 147 12.00 -38.00 -22.27
CA GLY A 147 11.04 -37.00 -22.76
C GLY A 147 11.44 -35.55 -22.47
N ILE A 148 12.74 -35.26 -22.37
CA ILE A 148 13.28 -33.96 -21.95
C ILE A 148 13.42 -33.00 -23.14
N ARG A 149 13.40 -33.50 -24.38
CA ARG A 149 13.59 -32.68 -25.59
C ARG A 149 12.34 -31.97 -26.08
N ARG A 150 11.18 -32.16 -25.44
CA ARG A 150 9.96 -31.41 -25.77
C ARG A 150 10.10 -29.95 -25.35
N THR A 151 9.77 -29.05 -26.26
CA THR A 151 9.70 -27.62 -25.94
C THR A 151 8.51 -27.33 -25.01
N TRP A 152 8.51 -26.18 -24.31
CA TRP A 152 7.41 -25.85 -23.39
C TRP A 152 6.07 -25.67 -24.14
N GLU A 153 6.12 -25.35 -25.43
CA GLU A 153 4.96 -25.22 -26.31
C GLU A 153 4.33 -26.57 -26.66
N GLU A 154 5.14 -27.63 -26.79
CA GLU A 154 4.68 -29.00 -27.05
C GLU A 154 4.17 -29.72 -25.79
N LYS A 155 4.29 -29.09 -24.61
CA LYS A 155 3.89 -29.65 -23.32
C LYS A 155 2.50 -29.21 -22.86
N ASN A 156 1.88 -28.23 -23.54
CA ASN A 156 0.52 -27.75 -23.35
C ASN A 156 -0.42 -28.23 -24.46
#